data_AF-A0A556MIL6-F1
#
_entry.id   AF-A0A556MIL6-F1
#
_cell.length_a   1.000
_cell.length_b   1.000
_cell.length_c   1.000
_cell.angle_alpha   90.00
_cell.angle_beta   90.00
_cell.angle_gamma   90.00
#
_symmetry.space_group_name_H-M   'P 1'
#
loop_
_entity.id
_entity.type
_entity.pdbx_description
1 polymer ?
#
loop_
_entity_poly.entity_id
_entity_poly.type
_entity_poly.pdbx_seq_one_letter_code
_entity_poly.pdbx_strand_id
1 'polypeptide(L)'
;MSDLDNFYLQHSEPFNSCLLALRSIILKQDENITAEWKYRMPFFCYKGKMFCYLWVHKTSHQPYIGIVEGKRIDHPGLIIEKRSRMKIMLFDPNQDLPVDTIEAIIKQALDLYRSGTIKIR
;
A
#
# COMPACT_ATOMS: atom_id res chain seq x y z
N MET A 1 -5.38 -18.19 -12.57
CA MET A 1 -5.14 -17.26 -11.45
C MET A 1 -4.15 -16.22 -11.93
N SER A 2 -4.37 -14.94 -11.62
CA SER A 2 -3.42 -13.89 -11.98
C SER A 2 -2.20 -13.94 -11.06
N ASP A 3 -1.06 -13.36 -11.48
CA ASP A 3 0.13 -13.24 -10.60
C ASP A 3 -0.20 -12.49 -9.30
N LEU A 4 -1.15 -11.56 -9.38
CA LEU A 4 -1.65 -10.82 -8.25
C LEU A 4 -2.36 -11.75 -7.26
N ASP A 5 -3.19 -12.68 -7.73
CA ASP A 5 -3.85 -13.67 -6.86
C ASP A 5 -2.82 -14.64 -6.25
N ASN A 6 -1.85 -15.09 -7.05
CA ASN A 6 -0.79 -15.99 -6.59
C ASN A 6 0.03 -15.38 -5.44
N PHE A 7 0.26 -14.08 -5.47
CA PHE A 7 0.95 -13.37 -4.38
C PHE A 7 0.22 -13.48 -3.05
N TYR A 8 -1.11 -13.40 -3.02
CA TYR A 8 -1.85 -13.55 -1.77
C TYR A 8 -1.90 -15.01 -1.32
N LEU A 9 -2.12 -15.94 -2.26
CA LEU A 9 -2.29 -17.37 -1.99
C LEU A 9 -1.04 -18.07 -1.46
N GLN A 10 0.16 -17.53 -1.67
CA GLN A 10 1.40 -18.14 -1.19
C GLN A 10 1.63 -17.98 0.33
N HIS A 11 0.83 -17.16 1.02
CA HIS A 11 1.00 -16.88 2.44
C HIS A 11 0.04 -17.70 3.31
N SER A 12 0.51 -18.17 4.46
CA SER A 12 -0.33 -18.83 5.47
C SER A 12 -1.17 -17.82 6.25
N GLU A 13 -2.26 -18.26 6.87
CA GLU A 13 -2.99 -17.42 7.82
C GLU A 13 -2.14 -17.13 9.07
N PRO A 14 -2.30 -15.96 9.73
CA PRO A 14 -3.24 -14.86 9.41
C PRO A 14 -2.73 -13.85 8.36
N PHE A 15 -1.61 -14.16 7.71
CA PHE A 15 -0.91 -13.23 6.83
C PHE A 15 -1.68 -12.97 5.52
N ASN A 16 -2.29 -14.01 4.97
CA ASN A 16 -3.09 -13.94 3.75
C ASN A 16 -4.29 -13.02 3.93
N SER A 17 -5.11 -13.27 4.96
CA SER A 17 -6.25 -12.44 5.29
C SER A 17 -5.86 -10.98 5.57
N CYS A 18 -4.74 -10.74 6.27
CA CYS A 18 -4.20 -9.39 6.46
C CYS A 18 -3.92 -8.68 5.13
N LEU A 19 -3.19 -9.31 4.20
CA LEU A 19 -2.87 -8.70 2.90
C LEU A 19 -4.12 -8.46 2.03
N LEU A 20 -5.07 -9.41 2.04
CA LEU A 20 -6.33 -9.26 1.32
C LEU A 20 -7.19 -8.12 1.89
N ALA A 21 -7.21 -7.96 3.22
CA ALA A 21 -7.90 -6.86 3.87
C ALA A 21 -7.26 -5.50 3.50
N LEU A 22 -5.93 -5.39 3.54
CA LEU A 22 -5.22 -4.18 3.11
C LEU A 22 -5.54 -3.83 1.65
N ARG A 23 -5.52 -4.81 0.74
CA ARG A 23 -5.93 -4.62 -0.66
C ARG A 23 -7.35 -4.08 -0.77
N SER A 24 -8.29 -4.67 -0.04
CA SER A 24 -9.69 -4.27 -0.04
C SER A 24 -9.88 -2.82 0.44
N ILE A 25 -9.21 -2.45 1.54
CA ILE A 25 -9.26 -1.09 2.10
C ILE A 25 -8.75 -0.07 1.07
N ILE A 26 -7.60 -0.35 0.43
CA ILE A 26 -7.00 0.55 -0.58
C ILE A 26 -7.93 0.75 -1.77
N LEU A 27 -8.48 -0.33 -2.35
CA LEU A 27 -9.33 -0.26 -3.54
C LEU A 27 -10.66 0.45 -3.29
N LYS A 28 -11.16 0.45 -2.05
CA LYS A 28 -12.40 1.14 -1.69
C LYS A 28 -12.27 2.67 -1.62
N GLN A 29 -11.05 3.21 -1.58
CA GLN A 29 -10.85 4.66 -1.35
C GLN A 29 -11.17 5.52 -2.58
N ASP A 30 -11.08 4.98 -3.80
CA ASP A 30 -11.40 5.68 -5.05
C ASP A 30 -11.56 4.69 -6.21
N GLU A 31 -12.59 4.88 -7.03
CA GLU A 31 -12.90 4.03 -8.19
C GLU A 31 -11.80 4.03 -9.28
N ASN A 32 -10.95 5.05 -9.30
CA ASN A 32 -9.85 5.19 -10.26
C ASN A 32 -8.58 4.45 -9.80
N ILE A 33 -8.64 3.74 -8.67
CA ILE A 33 -7.54 2.92 -8.20
C ILE A 33 -7.60 1.56 -8.89
N THR A 34 -6.49 1.20 -9.54
CA THR A 34 -6.29 -0.12 -10.13
C THR A 34 -5.19 -0.86 -9.37
N ALA A 35 -5.39 -2.17 -9.18
CA ALA A 35 -4.34 -3.06 -8.70
C ALA A 35 -3.65 -3.71 -9.91
N GLU A 36 -2.33 -3.56 -10.01
CA GLU A 36 -1.51 -4.04 -11.12
C GLU A 36 -0.32 -4.83 -10.59
N TRP A 37 0.09 -5.88 -11.32
CA TRP A 37 1.30 -6.62 -10.99
C TRP A 37 2.52 -5.88 -11.55
N LYS A 38 3.35 -5.30 -10.67
CA LYS A 38 4.59 -4.59 -11.08
C LYS A 38 5.72 -4.96 -10.15
N TYR A 39 6.92 -5.10 -10.69
CA TYR A 39 8.12 -5.41 -9.89
C TYR A 39 7.96 -6.64 -8.97
N ARG A 40 7.16 -7.61 -9.42
CA ARG A 40 6.79 -8.83 -8.68
C ARG A 40 5.98 -8.58 -7.39
N MET A 41 5.22 -7.49 -7.33
CA MET A 41 4.36 -7.16 -6.20
C MET A 41 3.04 -6.51 -6.62
N PRO A 42 2.00 -6.57 -5.77
CA PRO A 42 0.78 -5.82 -5.98
C PRO A 42 1.04 -4.31 -5.83
N PHE A 43 0.94 -3.60 -6.95
CA PHE A 43 1.05 -2.16 -7.01
C PHE A 43 -0.33 -1.54 -7.22
N PHE A 44 -0.59 -0.40 -6.61
CA PHE A 44 -1.82 0.35 -6.76
C PHE A 44 -1.55 1.66 -7.48
N CYS A 45 -2.28 1.86 -8.56
CA CYS A 45 -2.16 3.02 -9.44
C CYS A 45 -3.43 3.85 -9.33
N TYR A 46 -3.29 5.16 -9.15
CA TYR A 46 -4.38 6.11 -9.29
C TYR A 46 -4.31 6.72 -10.69
N LYS A 47 -5.34 6.50 -11.52
CA LYS A 47 -5.37 6.93 -12.93
C LYS A 47 -4.12 6.52 -13.71
N GLY A 48 -3.66 5.28 -13.50
CA GLY A 48 -2.46 4.72 -14.14
C GLY A 48 -1.12 5.14 -13.53
N LYS A 49 -1.11 6.04 -12.53
CA LYS A 49 0.12 6.46 -11.84
C LYS A 49 0.27 5.76 -10.50
N MET A 50 1.40 5.11 -10.30
CA MET A 50 1.76 4.41 -9.06
C MET A 50 1.73 5.35 -7.84
N PHE A 51 1.00 4.96 -6.79
CA PHE A 51 0.94 5.73 -5.53
C PHE A 51 1.17 4.91 -4.26
N CYS A 52 0.79 3.63 -4.23
CA CYS A 52 1.18 2.72 -3.15
C CYS A 52 1.32 1.27 -3.62
N TYR A 53 1.86 0.40 -2.77
CA TYR A 53 2.03 -1.03 -3.03
C TYR A 53 1.96 -1.84 -1.74
N LEU A 54 1.74 -3.15 -1.87
CA LEU A 54 1.82 -4.11 -0.75
C LEU A 54 3.07 -4.96 -0.87
N TRP A 55 3.71 -5.21 0.26
CA TRP A 55 4.86 -6.10 0.32
C TRP A 55 5.05 -6.71 1.71
N VAL A 56 6.01 -7.62 1.80
CA VAL A 56 6.40 -8.30 3.04
C VAL A 56 7.86 -7.99 3.34
N HIS A 57 8.12 -7.44 4.52
CA HIS A 57 9.48 -7.17 4.94
C HIS A 57 10.24 -8.49 5.16
N LYS A 58 11.37 -8.67 4.47
CA LYS A 58 12.06 -9.97 4.40
C LYS A 58 12.65 -10.44 5.73
N THR A 59 12.99 -9.51 6.63
CA THR A 59 13.67 -9.84 7.89
C THR A 59 12.70 -9.93 9.06
N SER A 60 11.72 -9.02 9.13
CA SER A 60 10.73 -9.02 10.22
C SER A 60 9.48 -9.83 9.90
N HIS A 61 9.33 -10.28 8.64
CA HIS A 61 8.15 -11.02 8.18
C HIS A 61 6.85 -10.26 8.46
N GLN A 62 6.86 -8.94 8.31
CA GLN A 62 5.70 -8.09 8.51
C GLN A 62 5.14 -7.61 7.15
N PRO A 63 3.81 -7.67 6.94
CA PRO A 63 3.19 -7.04 5.80
C PRO A 63 3.26 -5.51 5.97
N TYR A 64 3.34 -4.81 4.85
CA TYR A 64 3.38 -3.35 4.86
C TYR A 64 2.74 -2.73 3.63
N ILE A 65 2.25 -1.51 3.81
CA ILE A 65 1.89 -0.61 2.71
C ILE A 65 3.07 0.31 2.46
N GLY A 66 3.59 0.31 1.24
CA GLY A 66 4.58 1.28 0.79
C GLY A 66 3.90 2.44 0.06
N ILE A 67 4.13 3.67 0.53
CA ILE A 67 3.63 4.90 -0.09
C ILE A 67 4.74 5.51 -0.96
N VAL A 68 4.45 5.65 -2.25
CA VAL A 68 5.43 6.09 -3.26
C VAL A 68 5.98 7.49 -2.95
N GLU A 69 5.09 8.43 -2.63
CA GLU A 69 5.42 9.82 -2.27
C GLU A 69 5.39 10.04 -0.75
N GLY A 70 5.70 8.99 0.04
CA GLY A 70 5.60 9.04 1.50
C GLY A 70 6.42 10.17 2.14
N LYS A 71 7.50 10.65 1.52
CA LYS A 71 8.26 11.82 1.99
C LYS A 71 7.40 13.10 2.13
N ARG A 72 6.31 13.21 1.36
CA ARG A 72 5.39 14.36 1.37
C ARG A 72 4.28 14.25 2.41
N ILE A 73 4.22 13.12 3.13
CA ILE A 73 3.21 12.84 4.14
C ILE A 73 3.91 12.82 5.49
N ASP A 74 3.52 13.73 6.37
CA ASP A 74 4.01 13.75 7.75
C ASP A 74 3.02 13.00 8.65
N HIS A 75 3.37 11.76 8.98
CA HIS A 75 2.53 10.88 9.80
C HIS A 75 3.42 9.96 10.65
N PRO A 76 3.18 9.84 11.96
CA PRO A 76 4.02 9.04 12.86
C PRO A 76 4.03 7.54 12.52
N GLY A 77 2.94 7.03 11.96
CA GLY A 77 2.84 5.64 11.49
C GLY A 77 3.58 5.34 10.18
N LEU A 78 4.19 6.35 9.54
CA LEU A 78 4.95 6.18 8.30
C LEU A 78 6.45 6.32 8.56
N ILE A 79 7.17 5.22 8.36
CA ILE A 79 8.62 5.17 8.57
C ILE A 79 9.36 5.27 7.23
N ILE A 80 10.49 5.99 7.24
CA ILE A 80 11.41 6.03 6.09
C ILE A 80 12.33 4.83 6.19
N GLU A 81 12.39 4.00 5.14
CA GLU A 81 13.42 2.98 5.01
C GLU A 81 14.64 3.50 4.23
N LYS A 82 15.43 2.60 3.61
CA LYS A 82 16.60 2.94 2.79
C LYS A 82 16.30 3.84 1.58
N ARG A 83 15.03 4.04 1.20
CA ARG A 83 14.62 4.88 0.07
C ARG A 83 14.05 6.21 0.56
N SER A 84 14.75 7.31 0.28
CA SER A 84 14.41 8.65 0.77
C SER A 84 13.05 9.20 0.31
N ARG A 85 12.49 8.69 -0.79
CA ARG A 85 11.20 9.14 -1.35
C ARG A 85 10.00 8.44 -0.72
N MET A 86 10.15 7.15 -0.41
CA MET A 86 9.06 6.28 0.02
C MET A 86 9.01 6.22 1.54
N LYS A 87 7.80 6.08 2.08
CA LYS A 87 7.60 5.67 3.47
C LYS A 87 6.75 4.41 3.50
N ILE A 88 6.92 3.59 4.53
CA ILE A 88 6.12 2.38 4.72
C ILE A 88 5.34 2.46 6.03
N MET A 89 4.22 1.76 6.08
CA MET A 89 3.47 1.46 7.30
C MET A 89 3.50 -0.05 7.51
N LEU A 90 4.12 -0.50 8.60
CA LEU A 90 4.20 -1.92 8.98
C LEU A 90 2.93 -2.34 9.72
N PHE A 91 2.51 -3.58 9.52
CA PHE A 91 1.38 -4.18 10.23
C PHE A 91 1.82 -5.45 10.96
N ASP A 92 1.12 -5.79 12.03
CA ASP A 92 1.19 -7.11 12.65
C ASP A 92 -0.02 -7.92 12.16
N PRO A 93 0.17 -9.04 11.45
CA PRO A 93 -0.94 -9.83 10.94
C PRO A 93 -1.78 -10.49 12.04
N ASN A 94 -1.34 -10.46 13.31
CA ASN A 94 -2.08 -10.99 14.45
C ASN A 94 -2.89 -9.91 15.20
N GLN A 95 -2.86 -8.66 14.73
CA GLN A 95 -3.57 -7.54 15.35
C GLN A 95 -4.63 -6.99 14.40
N ASP A 96 -5.63 -6.31 14.98
CA ASP A 96 -6.61 -5.58 14.19
C ASP A 96 -5.95 -4.48 13.36
N LEU A 97 -6.36 -4.36 12.10
CA LEU A 97 -5.87 -3.30 11.23
C LEU A 97 -6.38 -1.94 11.72
N PRO A 98 -5.51 -0.92 11.83
CA PRO A 98 -5.93 0.44 12.18
C PRO A 98 -6.60 1.11 10.97
N VAL A 99 -7.81 0.68 10.62
CA VAL A 99 -8.52 1.05 9.37
C VAL A 99 -8.55 2.56 9.16
N ASP A 100 -9.00 3.34 10.15
CA ASP A 100 -9.09 4.80 10.06
C ASP A 100 -7.73 5.45 9.73
N THR A 101 -6.64 4.89 10.27
CA THR A 101 -5.28 5.38 10.00
C THR A 101 -4.85 5.05 8.58
N ILE A 102 -5.14 3.84 8.11
CA ILE A 102 -4.84 3.42 6.73
C ILE A 102 -5.58 4.32 5.75
N GLU A 103 -6.88 4.52 5.96
CA GLU A 103 -7.71 5.38 5.09
C GLU A 103 -7.21 6.82 5.07
N ALA A 104 -6.88 7.39 6.23
CA ALA A 104 -6.32 8.73 6.32
C ALA A 104 -5.00 8.88 5.56
N ILE A 105 -4.10 7.89 5.64
CA ILE A 105 -2.82 7.90 4.91
C ILE A 105 -3.04 7.74 3.41
N ILE A 106 -3.90 6.81 2.98
CA ILE A 106 -4.20 6.58 1.57
C ILE A 106 -4.86 7.81 0.95
N LYS A 107 -5.79 8.46 1.66
CA LYS A 107 -6.40 9.71 1.22
C LYS A 107 -5.35 10.81 1.03
N GLN A 108 -4.47 11.02 2.01
CA GLN A 108 -3.36 11.97 1.87
C GLN A 108 -2.45 11.64 0.66
N ALA A 109 -2.16 10.36 0.44
CA ALA A 109 -1.39 9.93 -0.71
C ALA A 109 -2.11 10.24 -2.03
N LEU A 110 -3.41 9.96 -2.15
CA LEU A 110 -4.23 10.26 -3.33
C LEU A 110 -4.34 11.77 -3.60
N ASP A 111 -4.46 12.58 -2.55
CA ASP A 111 -4.62 14.02 -2.67
C ASP A 111 -3.40 14.71 -3.31
N LEU A 112 -2.20 14.11 -3.20
CA LEU A 112 -1.02 14.55 -3.95
C LEU A 112 -1.21 14.45 -5.48
N TYR A 113 -1.98 13.47 -5.94
CA TYR A 113 -2.25 13.27 -7.37
C TYR A 113 -3.48 14.06 -7.81
N ARG A 114 -4.53 14.13 -6.97
CA ARG A 114 -5.74 14.92 -7.23
C ARG A 114 -5.46 16.43 -7.31
N SER A 115 -4.59 16.93 -6.44
CA SER A 115 -4.16 18.35 -6.44
C SER A 115 -3.20 18.72 -7.57
N GLY A 116 -2.67 17.73 -8.30
CA GLY A 116 -1.65 17.95 -9.34
C GLY A 116 -0.23 18.16 -8.80
N THR A 117 0.01 18.01 -7.49
CA THR A 117 1.37 17.98 -6.91
C THR A 117 2.21 16.91 -7.61
N ILE A 118 1.60 15.77 -7.90
CA ILE A 118 2.15 14.72 -8.76
C ILE A 118 1.38 14.72 -10.08
N LYS A 119 2.10 14.95 -11.18
CA LYS A 119 1.52 14.92 -12.52
C LYS A 119 1.16 13.49 -12.92
N ILE A 120 -0.10 13.31 -13.31
CA ILE A 120 -0.67 12.05 -13.84
C ILE A 120 -0.48 11.98 -15.37
N ARG A 121 -0.23 13.12 -16.03
CA ARG A 121 0.05 13.27 -17.46
C ARG A 121 1.16 14.30 -17.66
#